data_AF-A0A6J0ECS2-F1
#
_entry.id   AF-A0A6J0ECS2-F1
#
_cell.length_a   1.000
_cell.length_b   1.000
_cell.length_c   1.000
_cell.angle_alpha   90.00
_cell.angle_beta   90.00
_cell.angle_gamma   90.00
#
_symmetry.space_group_name_H-M   'P 1'
#
loop_
_entity.id
_entity.type
_entity.pdbx_description
1 polymer ?
#
loop_
_entity_poly.entity_id
_entity_poly.type
_entity_poly.pdbx_seq_one_letter_code
_entity_poly.pdbx_strand_id
1 'polypeptide(L)'
;SRCTADQLEILKVMGILPFSAPSCGLITKTDAERLCNALLCGGAYPPPCKKELTASLALGLELSKRSVRVYHECFGKCKGLLKF
;
A
#
# COMPACT_ATOMS: atom_id res chain seq x y z
N SER A 1 11.35 -11.67 -6.16
CA SER A 1 11.69 -13.05 -5.77
C SER A 1 10.41 -13.79 -5.35
N ARG A 2 10.40 -15.13 -5.27
CA ARG A 2 9.27 -15.91 -4.73
C ARG A 2 9.69 -16.61 -3.45
N CYS A 3 8.76 -16.81 -2.51
CA CYS A 3 9.01 -17.60 -1.31
C CYS A 3 9.38 -19.05 -1.65
N THR A 4 10.21 -19.66 -0.83
CA THR A 4 10.33 -21.13 -0.75
C THR A 4 9.09 -21.73 -0.08
N ALA A 5 8.94 -23.06 -0.15
CA ALA A 5 7.83 -23.77 0.50
C ALA A 5 7.77 -23.48 2.01
N ASP A 6 8.91 -23.61 2.71
CA ASP A 6 9.01 -23.37 4.16
C ASP A 6 8.63 -21.94 4.53
N GLN A 7 9.12 -20.95 3.78
CA GLN A 7 8.77 -19.53 4.01
C GLN A 7 7.27 -19.29 3.84
N LEU A 8 6.65 -19.88 2.82
CA LEU A 8 5.22 -19.74 2.56
C LEU A 8 4.39 -20.39 3.68
N GLU A 9 4.81 -21.56 4.18
CA GLU A 9 4.13 -22.25 5.28
C GLU A 9 4.23 -21.48 6.60
N ILE A 10 5.41 -20.95 6.93
CA ILE A 10 5.60 -20.08 8.11
C ILE A 10 4.64 -18.88 8.05
N LEU A 11 4.54 -18.20 6.90
CA LEU A 11 3.64 -17.06 6.73
C LEU A 11 2.16 -17.44 6.86
N LYS A 12 1.77 -18.66 6.45
CA LYS A 12 0.41 -19.19 6.63
C LYS A 12 0.11 -19.49 8.09
N VAL A 13 1.02 -20.18 8.79
CA VAL A 13 0.87 -20.53 10.22
C VAL A 13 0.81 -19.28 11.09
N MET A 14 1.57 -18.24 10.75
CA MET A 14 1.52 -16.94 11.43
C MET A 14 0.28 -16.10 11.11
N GLY A 15 -0.61 -16.57 10.21
CA GLY A 15 -1.82 -15.86 9.83
C GLY A 15 -1.59 -14.62 8.96
N ILE A 16 -0.39 -14.45 8.41
CA ILE A 16 -0.08 -13.36 7.47
C ILE A 16 -0.71 -13.63 6.09
N LEU A 17 -0.75 -14.90 5.69
CA LEU A 17 -1.38 -15.36 4.45
C LEU A 17 -2.47 -16.40 4.74
N PRO A 18 -3.54 -16.46 3.93
CA PRO A 18 -4.52 -17.54 4.02
C PRO A 18 -3.91 -18.88 3.58
N PHE A 19 -4.41 -20.00 4.13
CA PHE A 19 -3.94 -21.34 3.76
C PHE A 19 -4.11 -21.66 2.26
N SER A 20 -5.10 -21.04 1.62
CA SER A 20 -5.36 -21.14 0.19
C SER A 20 -4.35 -20.40 -0.71
N ALA A 21 -3.44 -19.59 -0.14
CA ALA A 21 -2.45 -18.85 -0.94
C ALA A 21 -1.51 -19.82 -1.70
N PRO A 22 -1.47 -19.77 -3.04
CA PRO A 22 -0.66 -20.69 -3.85
C PRO A 22 0.81 -20.28 -3.93
N SER A 23 1.12 -19.01 -3.69
CA SER A 23 2.49 -18.48 -3.69
C SER A 23 2.54 -17.14 -2.97
N CYS A 24 3.75 -16.65 -2.69
CA CYS A 24 3.99 -15.31 -2.16
C CYS A 24 5.26 -14.72 -2.78
N GLY A 25 5.22 -13.43 -3.10
CA GLY A 25 6.36 -12.68 -3.59
C GLY A 25 7.17 -12.07 -2.44
N LEU A 26 8.48 -11.99 -2.62
CA LEU A 26 9.39 -11.33 -1.68
C LEU A 26 10.09 -10.15 -2.38
N ILE A 27 10.19 -9.05 -1.64
CA ILE A 27 10.93 -7.83 -1.98
C ILE A 27 11.97 -7.57 -0.88
N THR A 28 13.15 -7.06 -1.26
CA THR A 28 14.18 -6.71 -0.26
C THR A 28 13.77 -5.46 0.52
N LYS A 29 14.31 -5.29 1.73
CA LYS A 29 14.05 -4.08 2.53
C LYS A 29 14.35 -2.80 1.75
N THR A 30 15.51 -2.75 1.09
CA THR A 30 15.93 -1.59 0.29
C THR A 30 14.98 -1.31 -0.87
N ASP A 31 14.51 -2.35 -1.57
CA ASP A 31 13.58 -2.18 -2.68
C ASP A 31 12.20 -1.72 -2.17
N ALA A 32 11.75 -2.22 -1.02
CA ALA A 32 10.51 -1.76 -0.39
C ALA A 32 10.61 -0.29 0.03
N GLU A 33 11.73 0.14 0.62
CA GLU A 33 11.99 1.54 0.98
C GLU A 33 12.01 2.44 -0.26
N ARG A 34 12.68 2.01 -1.33
CA ARG A 34 12.70 2.72 -2.62
C ARG A 34 11.31 2.83 -3.23
N LEU A 35 10.54 1.74 -3.22
CA LEU A 35 9.18 1.71 -3.75
C LEU A 35 8.25 2.63 -2.95
N CYS A 36 8.31 2.58 -1.62
CA CYS A 36 7.54 3.46 -0.75
C CYS A 36 7.89 4.94 -0.99
N ASN A 37 9.18 5.28 -1.05
CA ASN A 37 9.59 6.65 -1.35
C ASN A 37 9.10 7.12 -2.72
N ALA A 38 9.19 6.27 -3.76
CA ALA A 38 8.70 6.63 -5.09
C ALA A 38 7.18 6.84 -5.11
N LEU A 39 6.41 5.99 -4.43
CA LEU A 39 4.94 6.10 -4.41
C LEU A 39 4.45 7.24 -3.50
N LEU A 40 5.10 7.47 -2.36
CA LEU A 40 4.70 8.46 -1.36
C LEU A 40 5.23 9.87 -1.65
N CYS A 41 6.44 9.99 -2.21
CA CYS A 41 7.05 11.28 -2.55
C CYS A 41 6.79 11.72 -4.01
N GLY A 42 5.85 11.07 -4.70
CA GLY A 42 5.32 11.54 -5.99
C GLY A 42 6.21 11.27 -7.20
N GLY A 43 6.89 10.12 -7.26
CA GLY A 43 7.56 9.63 -8.48
C GLY A 43 8.79 10.42 -8.93
N ALA A 44 9.22 11.44 -8.18
CA ALA A 44 10.42 12.21 -8.50
C ALA A 44 11.68 11.54 -7.93
N TYR A 45 12.26 10.63 -8.70
CA TYR A 45 13.71 10.40 -8.65
C TYR A 45 14.31 11.38 -9.67
N PRO A 46 14.79 12.56 -9.22
CA PRO A 46 16.02 12.74 -8.43
C PRO A 46 15.74 13.35 -7.03
N PRO A 47 16.73 13.38 -6.10
CA PRO A 47 16.47 13.72 -4.70
C PRO A 47 15.83 15.10 -4.55
N PRO A 48 14.61 15.20 -3.99
CA PRO A 48 14.04 16.51 -3.69
C PRO A 48 14.87 17.14 -2.56
N CYS A 49 15.60 18.20 -2.91
CA CYS A 49 16.16 19.15 -1.97
C CYS A 49 15.10 19.53 -0.93
N LYS A 50 15.37 19.15 0.32
CA LYS A 50 14.89 19.78 1.57
C LYS A 50 13.74 20.77 1.37
N LYS A 51 12.49 20.31 1.48
CA LYS A 51 11.37 21.11 2.00
C LYS A 51 10.22 20.19 2.40
N GLU A 52 9.87 20.33 3.67
CA GLU A 52 8.58 19.98 4.29
C GLU A 52 8.24 18.51 4.57
N LEU A 53 8.65 18.13 5.79
CA LEU A 53 8.09 17.12 6.70
C LEU A 53 6.59 17.32 7.04
N THR A 54 5.78 17.90 6.15
CA THR A 54 4.36 18.26 6.41
C THR A 54 3.38 17.78 5.35
N ALA A 55 3.83 17.10 4.28
CA ALA A 55 2.95 16.67 3.18
C ALA A 55 2.44 15.21 3.26
N SER A 56 3.09 14.30 3.99
CA SER A 56 2.71 12.87 3.94
C SER A 56 1.70 12.42 5.01
N LEU A 57 1.20 13.33 5.85
CA LEU A 57 -0.09 13.13 6.53
C LEU A 57 -1.27 13.22 5.54
N ALA A 58 -1.03 13.70 4.31
CA ALA A 58 -1.97 13.65 3.21
C ALA A 58 -1.72 12.38 2.38
N LEU A 59 -2.05 11.23 2.97
CA LEU A 59 -2.42 10.01 2.25
C LEU A 59 -3.54 10.36 1.26
N GLY A 60 -3.21 10.86 0.07
CA GLY A 60 -4.08 10.92 -1.11
C GLY A 60 -5.50 11.43 -0.88
N LEU A 61 -5.71 12.29 0.11
CA LEU A 61 -6.94 13.02 0.41
C LEU A 61 -6.96 14.31 -0.41
N GLU A 62 -6.40 14.25 -1.63
CA GLU A 62 -6.79 15.13 -2.70
C GLU A 62 -8.29 14.91 -2.89
N LEU A 63 -9.08 15.76 -2.22
CA LEU A 63 -10.35 16.29 -2.69
C LEU A 63 -10.11 16.87 -4.09
N SER A 64 -9.79 16.01 -5.05
CA SER A 64 -9.99 16.34 -6.45
C SER A 64 -11.45 16.75 -6.51
N LYS A 65 -11.71 17.94 -7.09
CA LYS A 65 -13.02 18.61 -7.22
C LYS A 65 -14.10 17.75 -7.91
N ARG A 66 -13.80 16.49 -8.18
CA ARG A 66 -14.61 15.42 -8.77
C ARG A 66 -14.55 14.15 -7.91
N SER A 67 -14.86 14.25 -6.62
CA SER A 67 -15.04 13.05 -5.80
C SER A 67 -16.19 13.18 -4.82
N VAL A 68 -16.93 12.07 -4.63
CA VAL A 68 -18.06 11.97 -3.71
C VAL A 68 -17.80 10.86 -2.70
N ARG A 69 -18.14 11.13 -1.43
CA ARG A 69 -18.11 10.12 -0.35
C ARG A 69 -19.20 9.09 -0.58
N VAL A 70 -18.81 7.82 -0.64
CA VAL A 70 -19.73 6.69 -0.78
C VAL A 70 -19.63 5.83 0.47
N TYR A 71 -20.79 5.43 0.98
CA TYR A 71 -20.93 4.51 2.09
C TYR A 71 -21.80 3.34 1.65
N HIS A 72 -21.43 2.12 2.05
CA HIS A 72 -22.28 0.95 1.89
C HIS A 72 -22.41 0.16 3.19
N GLU A 73 -23.57 -0.46 3.40
CA GLU A 73 -23.93 -1.09 4.67
C GLU A 73 -23.71 -2.62 4.72
N CYS A 74 -23.24 -3.25 3.63
CA CYS A 74 -23.04 -4.70 3.57
C CYS A 74 -21.68 -5.14 4.16
N PHE A 75 -21.56 -6.39 4.65
CA PHE A 75 -20.32 -7.06 5.07
C PHE A 75 -19.26 -6.18 5.77
N GLY A 76 -19.63 -5.59 6.90
CA GLY A 76 -18.66 -4.88 7.75
C GLY A 76 -18.57 -3.36 7.53
N LYS A 77 -19.50 -2.78 6.75
CA LYS A 77 -19.67 -1.32 6.59
C LYS A 77 -18.40 -0.63 6.06
N CYS A 78 -18.18 -0.63 4.76
CA CYS A 78 -17.05 0.09 4.16
C CYS A 78 -17.43 1.54 3.76
N LYS A 79 -16.49 2.47 3.95
CA LYS A 79 -16.56 3.87 3.51
C LYS A 79 -15.46 4.11 2.47
N GLY A 80 -15.79 4.80 1.38
CA GLY A 80 -14.84 5.08 0.30
C GLY A 80 -15.12 6.41 -0.42
N LEU A 81 -14.25 6.76 -1.35
CA LEU A 81 -14.41 7.91 -2.24
C LEU A 81 -14.55 7.41 -3.68
N LEU A 82 -15.65 7.76 -4.34
CA LEU A 82 -15.81 7.58 -5.78
C LEU A 82 -15.25 8.81 -6.47
N LYS A 83 -14.23 8.63 -7.32
CA LYS A 83 -13.64 9.68 -8.16
C LYS A 83 -14.32 9.66 -9.54
N PHE A 84 -14.66 10.83 -10.08
CA PHE A 84 -15.20 11.03 -11.44
C PHE A 84 -14.11 11.46 -12.43
#